data_AF-A0A356XCC4-F1
#
_entry.id   AF-A0A356XCC4-F1
#
_cell.length_a   1.000
_cell.length_b   1.000
_cell.length_c   1.000
_cell.angle_alpha   90.00
_cell.angle_beta   90.00
_cell.angle_gamma   90.00
#
_symmetry.space_group_name_H-M   'P 1'
#
loop_
_entity.id
_entity.type
_entity.pdbx_description
1 polymer ?
#
loop_
_entity_poly.entity_id
_entity_poly.type
_entity_poly.pdbx_seq_one_letter_code
_entity_poly.pdbx_strand_id
1 'polypeptide(L)'
;MRNHFYRITAFILPAIILIMAASCAEIMDFKIGTGSSTGSMTGKSAGQEGNVKTDQSNLEGIPATIVPNPDFLWEEAPGAAEYQVEIALDKNFKQIQAAGNVSSEVCRYVPYEELEPGLYWWRVWSVGKDGSKDGGKSVHTEPQPIRILEPTAAYIVPLGSDMQTINRIMQEAVSHAPARVIFERGRYTVAPDYFIDLQNASDLVIDGNGAEIVITRHGGWVGNESASFGGCIRDRGCQRIVYKNFTFSYEPYLFSAGRITSIQYDHDIASAEI
;
A
#
# COMPACT_ATOMS: atom_id res chain seq x y z
N MET A 1 41.52 -36.63 -44.21
CA MET A 1 40.33 -37.33 -44.73
C MET A 1 39.57 -37.98 -43.58
N ARG A 2 38.42 -37.39 -43.21
CA ARG A 2 37.14 -38.00 -42.76
C ARG A 2 36.44 -37.04 -41.81
N ASN A 3 35.47 -36.32 -42.37
CA ASN A 3 34.50 -35.52 -41.64
C ASN A 3 33.57 -36.45 -40.86
N HIS A 4 33.47 -36.25 -39.54
CA HIS A 4 32.37 -36.75 -38.74
C HIS A 4 31.65 -35.57 -38.11
N PHE A 5 30.55 -35.18 -38.76
CA PHE A 5 29.55 -34.28 -38.23
C PHE A 5 28.77 -35.01 -37.13
N TYR A 6 28.88 -34.55 -35.89
CA TYR A 6 27.94 -34.91 -34.84
C TYR A 6 26.82 -33.86 -34.81
N ARG A 7 25.62 -34.28 -35.24
CA ARG A 7 24.36 -33.58 -35.01
C ARG A 7 24.02 -33.69 -33.52
N ILE A 8 23.97 -32.56 -32.81
CA ILE A 8 23.34 -32.49 -31.49
C ILE A 8 21.91 -31.98 -31.69
N THR A 9 20.96 -32.88 -31.53
CA THR A 9 19.53 -32.63 -31.41
C THR A 9 19.25 -31.87 -30.11
N ALA A 10 18.69 -30.67 -30.21
CA ALA A 10 18.19 -29.90 -29.08
C ALA A 10 16.91 -30.55 -28.54
N PHE A 11 16.94 -31.02 -27.29
CA PHE A 11 15.75 -31.32 -26.50
C PHE A 11 15.32 -30.05 -25.77
N ILE A 12 14.09 -29.61 -26.03
CA ILE A 12 13.43 -28.52 -25.32
C ILE A 12 12.89 -29.09 -24.00
N LEU A 13 13.42 -28.61 -22.88
CA LEU A 13 12.76 -28.65 -21.57
C LEU A 13 12.26 -27.23 -21.25
N PRO A 14 10.99 -27.04 -20.87
CA PRO A 14 10.50 -25.75 -20.43
C PRO A 14 10.63 -25.66 -18.91
N ALA A 15 11.54 -24.82 -18.41
CA ALA A 15 11.40 -24.11 -17.14
C ALA A 15 12.58 -23.17 -16.92
N ILE A 16 12.31 -22.10 -16.17
CA ILE A 16 13.25 -21.10 -15.65
C ILE A 16 13.52 -19.95 -16.64
N ILE A 17 12.52 -19.08 -16.74
CA ILE A 17 12.71 -17.70 -17.20
C ILE A 17 13.48 -16.96 -16.10
N LEU A 18 14.76 -16.74 -16.36
CA LEU A 18 15.62 -15.78 -15.69
C LEU A 18 15.41 -14.42 -16.39
N ILE A 19 14.66 -13.51 -15.79
CA ILE A 19 14.63 -12.10 -16.23
C ILE A 19 15.61 -11.33 -15.35
N MET A 20 16.75 -10.97 -15.93
CA MET A 20 17.60 -9.90 -15.44
C MET A 20 17.21 -8.60 -16.15
N ALA A 21 16.74 -7.66 -15.34
CA ALA A 21 16.76 -6.19 -15.48
C ALA A 21 16.23 -5.56 -16.79
N ALA A 22 15.02 -5.00 -16.70
CA ALA A 22 14.70 -3.72 -17.33
C ALA A 22 14.30 -2.73 -16.22
N SER A 23 15.04 -1.61 -16.20
CA SER A 23 14.77 -0.40 -15.45
C SER A 23 13.31 0.06 -15.56
N CYS A 24 12.61 0.16 -14.45
CA CYS A 24 11.62 1.20 -14.21
C CYS A 24 11.37 1.29 -12.70
N ALA A 25 11.18 2.49 -12.17
CA ALA A 25 10.82 2.69 -10.78
C ALA A 25 9.44 2.04 -10.51
N GLU A 26 9.44 0.88 -9.88
CA GLU A 26 8.22 0.32 -9.29
C GLU A 26 8.06 0.89 -7.89
N ILE A 27 7.06 1.76 -7.76
CA ILE A 27 6.48 2.17 -6.49
C ILE A 27 5.82 0.90 -5.91
N MET A 28 6.46 0.30 -4.90
CA MET A 28 5.85 -0.76 -4.12
C MET A 28 4.81 -0.15 -3.16
N ASP A 29 3.55 -0.09 -3.59
CA ASP A 29 2.42 0.05 -2.67
C ASP A 29 2.12 -1.32 -2.04
N PHE A 30 2.73 -1.57 -0.89
CA PHE A 30 2.46 -2.73 -0.05
C PHE A 30 1.53 -2.32 1.11
N LYS A 31 0.22 -2.56 0.98
CA LYS A 31 -0.76 -2.42 2.07
C LYS A 31 -1.36 -3.79 2.42
N ILE A 32 -0.81 -4.45 3.44
CA ILE A 32 -1.50 -5.52 4.17
C ILE A 32 -2.17 -4.90 5.38
N GLY A 33 -3.49 -4.78 5.33
CA GLY A 33 -4.34 -4.49 6.49
C GLY A 33 -5.19 -5.72 6.80
N THR A 34 -4.82 -6.51 7.80
CA THR A 34 -5.67 -7.57 8.35
C THR A 34 -6.54 -6.98 9.46
N GLY A 35 -7.71 -6.47 9.09
CA GLY A 35 -8.74 -6.02 10.03
C GLY A 35 -10.05 -6.74 9.75
N SER A 36 -10.32 -7.83 10.47
CA SER A 36 -11.60 -8.53 10.42
C SER A 36 -12.55 -7.90 11.44
N SER A 37 -13.69 -7.38 10.97
CA SER A 37 -14.84 -7.07 11.82
C SER A 37 -16.03 -7.86 11.30
N THR A 38 -16.28 -9.02 11.91
CA THR A 38 -17.49 -9.82 11.66
C THR A 38 -18.62 -9.32 12.57
N GLY A 39 -19.66 -8.75 11.96
CA GLY A 39 -20.89 -8.35 12.63
C GLY A 39 -22.10 -8.87 11.86
N SER A 40 -22.60 -10.05 12.25
CA SER A 40 -23.87 -10.60 11.76
C SER A 40 -25.03 -9.99 12.53
N MET A 41 -26.00 -9.38 11.85
CA MET A 41 -27.29 -9.04 12.46
C MET A 41 -28.45 -9.23 11.47
N THR A 42 -29.39 -10.07 11.88
CA THR A 42 -30.70 -10.31 11.24
C THR A 42 -31.77 -9.47 11.94
N GLY A 43 -32.68 -8.81 11.21
CA GLY A 43 -33.88 -8.21 11.82
C GLY A 43 -34.65 -7.13 11.05
N LYS A 44 -35.78 -7.56 10.47
CA LYS A 44 -37.05 -6.92 10.03
C LYS A 44 -37.37 -5.40 10.23
N SER A 45 -38.20 -4.94 9.28
CA SER A 45 -38.82 -3.63 9.00
C SER A 45 -39.78 -3.01 10.03
N ALA A 46 -39.87 -1.66 10.09
CA ALA A 46 -40.94 -0.85 9.47
C ALA A 46 -40.99 0.62 10.00
N GLY A 47 -41.07 1.59 9.07
CA GLY A 47 -41.76 2.90 9.11
C GLY A 47 -41.43 3.95 10.20
N GLN A 48 -41.01 5.17 9.80
CA GLN A 48 -41.88 6.35 9.56
C GLN A 48 -41.03 7.64 9.40
N GLU A 49 -41.41 8.48 8.43
CA GLU A 49 -40.72 9.73 8.02
C GLU A 49 -40.82 10.87 9.05
N GLY A 50 -39.74 11.65 9.20
CA GLY A 50 -39.77 12.97 9.86
C GLY A 50 -38.41 13.68 9.99
N ASN A 51 -38.25 14.80 9.27
CA ASN A 51 -37.32 15.93 9.46
C ASN A 51 -35.80 15.68 9.67
N VAL A 52 -35.01 15.85 8.61
CA VAL A 52 -33.53 15.84 8.67
C VAL A 52 -33.00 17.24 9.02
N LYS A 53 -32.84 17.53 10.31
CA LYS A 53 -31.64 18.23 10.78
C LYS A 53 -30.56 17.17 10.89
N THR A 54 -29.38 17.38 10.31
CA THR A 54 -28.26 16.42 10.37
C THR A 54 -27.79 16.26 11.80
N ASP A 55 -28.40 15.28 12.47
CA ASP A 55 -28.18 14.90 13.84
C ASP A 55 -26.86 14.12 13.95
N GLN A 56 -25.83 14.77 14.50
CA GLN A 56 -24.56 14.11 14.79
C GLN A 56 -24.68 13.00 15.84
N SER A 57 -25.82 12.87 16.54
CA SER A 57 -26.09 11.77 17.47
C SER A 57 -26.52 10.45 16.81
N ASN A 58 -26.71 10.42 15.48
CA ASN A 58 -27.11 9.22 14.73
C ASN A 58 -25.95 8.56 13.95
N LEU A 59 -24.70 8.83 14.35
CA LEU A 59 -23.50 8.26 13.71
C LEU A 59 -22.80 7.19 14.57
N GLU A 60 -23.33 6.90 15.77
CA GLU A 60 -22.85 5.82 16.61
C GLU A 60 -23.12 4.46 15.93
N GLY A 61 -22.11 3.59 15.92
CA GLY A 61 -22.20 2.26 15.30
C GLY A 61 -21.92 2.21 13.79
N ILE A 62 -21.71 3.35 13.12
CA ILE A 62 -21.23 3.36 11.73
C ILE A 62 -19.72 3.06 11.72
N PRO A 63 -19.25 2.08 10.93
CA PRO A 63 -17.83 1.82 10.75
C PRO A 63 -17.07 3.08 10.33
N ALA A 64 -15.92 3.32 10.94
CA ALA A 64 -15.12 4.51 10.68
C ALA A 64 -13.63 4.19 10.61
N THR A 65 -12.90 4.93 9.78
CA THR A 65 -11.45 4.77 9.62
C THR A 65 -10.79 6.10 9.27
N ILE A 66 -9.52 6.26 9.62
CA ILE A 66 -8.68 7.38 9.19
C ILE A 66 -7.91 7.09 7.90
N VAL A 67 -8.01 5.86 7.37
CA VAL A 67 -7.34 5.46 6.13
C VAL A 67 -8.15 6.00 4.94
N PRO A 68 -7.60 6.89 4.10
CA PRO A 68 -8.34 7.52 3.01
C PRO A 68 -8.65 6.56 1.85
N ASN A 69 -7.90 5.46 1.73
CA ASN A 69 -8.24 4.33 0.85
C ASN A 69 -8.66 3.14 1.71
N PRO A 70 -9.89 3.13 2.25
CA PRO A 70 -10.36 2.03 3.09
C PRO A 70 -10.39 0.72 2.31
N ASP A 71 -10.27 -0.37 3.06
CA ASP A 71 -10.38 -1.71 2.54
C ASP A 71 -11.84 -2.18 2.62
N PHE A 72 -12.47 -2.38 1.46
CA PHE A 72 -13.84 -2.88 1.37
C PHE A 72 -13.82 -4.39 1.17
N LEU A 73 -14.35 -5.12 2.16
CA LEU A 73 -14.39 -6.58 2.20
C LEU A 73 -15.84 -7.06 2.22
N TRP A 74 -16.14 -8.08 1.42
CA TRP A 74 -17.47 -8.71 1.39
C TRP A 74 -17.37 -10.23 1.41
N GLU A 75 -18.51 -10.90 1.61
CA GLU A 75 -18.59 -12.35 1.53
C GLU A 75 -18.80 -12.80 0.08
N GLU A 76 -18.20 -13.92 -0.29
CA GLU A 76 -18.34 -14.49 -1.63
C GLU A 76 -19.80 -14.86 -1.92
N ALA A 77 -20.32 -14.38 -3.05
CA ALA A 77 -21.63 -14.74 -3.56
C ALA A 77 -21.53 -15.99 -4.45
N PRO A 78 -22.26 -17.08 -4.15
CA PRO A 78 -22.22 -18.29 -4.96
C PRO A 78 -22.59 -18.04 -6.42
N GLY A 79 -21.72 -18.43 -7.35
CA GLY A 79 -21.98 -18.32 -8.79
C GLY A 79 -21.61 -16.96 -9.41
N ALA A 80 -21.05 -16.03 -8.64
CA ALA A 80 -20.47 -14.81 -9.17
C ALA A 80 -19.26 -15.15 -10.07
N ALA A 81 -19.20 -14.52 -11.24
CA ALA A 81 -18.05 -14.52 -12.15
C ALA A 81 -17.21 -13.24 -12.00
N GLU A 82 -17.82 -12.16 -11.56
CA GLU A 82 -17.21 -10.86 -11.30
C GLU A 82 -18.01 -10.15 -10.20
N TYR A 83 -17.36 -9.22 -9.50
CA TYR A 83 -17.99 -8.25 -8.62
C TYR A 83 -17.84 -6.84 -9.17
N GLN A 84 -18.88 -6.02 -9.02
CA GLN A 84 -18.78 -4.57 -9.25
C GLN A 84 -19.02 -3.84 -7.94
N VAL A 85 -18.04 -3.07 -7.52
CA VAL A 85 -18.08 -2.28 -6.29
C VAL A 85 -18.38 -0.84 -6.65
N GLU A 86 -19.26 -0.21 -5.89
CA GLU A 86 -19.60 1.20 -6.02
C GLU A 86 -19.49 1.86 -4.65
N ILE A 87 -18.90 3.06 -4.62
CA ILE A 87 -18.75 3.91 -3.43
C ILE A 87 -19.31 5.29 -3.79
N ALA A 88 -20.20 5.83 -2.97
CA ALA A 88 -20.93 7.05 -3.25
C ALA A 88 -21.06 7.97 -2.03
N LEU A 89 -21.30 9.26 -2.27
CA LEU A 89 -21.62 10.26 -1.24
C LEU A 89 -23.10 10.25 -0.82
N ASP A 90 -23.90 9.37 -1.40
CA ASP A 90 -25.31 9.24 -1.03
C ASP A 90 -25.76 7.78 -1.08
N LYS A 91 -26.68 7.42 -0.18
CA LYS A 91 -27.23 6.06 -0.06
C LYS A 91 -27.91 5.55 -1.33
N ASN A 92 -28.33 6.44 -2.23
CA ASN A 92 -29.02 6.08 -3.47
C ASN A 92 -28.06 5.97 -4.66
N PHE A 93 -26.75 6.11 -4.45
CA PHE A 93 -25.70 5.97 -5.48
C PHE A 93 -25.90 6.92 -6.68
N LYS A 94 -26.34 8.16 -6.44
CA LYS A 94 -26.43 9.20 -7.47
C LYS A 94 -25.11 9.96 -7.65
N GLN A 95 -24.26 9.96 -6.63
CA GLN A 95 -22.97 10.63 -6.58
C GLN A 95 -21.85 9.62 -6.36
N ILE A 96 -21.56 8.81 -7.38
CA ILE A 96 -20.46 7.84 -7.35
C ILE A 96 -19.12 8.58 -7.24
N GLN A 97 -18.29 8.16 -6.29
CA GLN A 97 -16.94 8.67 -6.07
C GLN A 97 -15.89 7.70 -6.58
N ALA A 98 -16.12 6.41 -6.38
CA ALA A 98 -15.27 5.36 -6.91
C ALA A 98 -16.13 4.16 -7.30
N ALA A 99 -15.70 3.47 -8.35
CA ALA A 99 -16.27 2.20 -8.76
C ALA A 99 -15.16 1.32 -9.34
N GLY A 100 -15.33 0.02 -9.25
CA GLY A 100 -14.36 -0.92 -9.78
C GLY A 100 -14.94 -2.30 -9.99
N ASN A 101 -14.35 -3.03 -10.93
CA ASN A 101 -14.68 -4.42 -11.16
C ASN A 101 -13.56 -5.29 -10.58
N VAL A 102 -13.95 -6.39 -9.96
CA VAL A 102 -13.05 -7.31 -9.25
C VAL A 102 -13.40 -8.73 -9.68
N SER A 103 -12.41 -9.59 -9.88
CA SER A 103 -12.66 -11.00 -10.23
C SER A 103 -13.42 -11.71 -9.10
N SER A 104 -14.17 -12.77 -9.43
CA SER A 104 -14.92 -13.55 -8.43
C SER A 104 -14.05 -14.17 -7.34
N GLU A 105 -12.75 -14.34 -7.58
CA GLU A 105 -11.79 -14.92 -6.64
C GLU A 105 -11.32 -13.92 -5.57
N VAL A 106 -11.64 -12.63 -5.72
CA VAL A 106 -11.19 -11.56 -4.84
C VAL A 106 -12.42 -10.84 -4.26
N CYS A 107 -12.63 -10.99 -2.95
CA CYS A 107 -13.70 -10.31 -2.22
C CYS A 107 -13.19 -9.07 -1.47
N ARG A 108 -12.39 -8.26 -2.19
CA ARG A 108 -11.69 -7.09 -1.66
C ARG A 108 -11.60 -5.99 -2.70
N TYR A 109 -11.82 -4.73 -2.29
CA TYR A 109 -11.60 -3.57 -3.13
C TYR A 109 -11.00 -2.41 -2.32
N VAL A 110 -9.96 -1.79 -2.86
CA VAL A 110 -9.34 -0.57 -2.31
C VAL A 110 -9.43 0.51 -3.40
N PRO A 111 -10.05 1.67 -3.13
CA PRO A 111 -10.15 2.73 -4.12
C PRO A 111 -8.76 3.30 -4.40
N TYR A 112 -8.47 3.55 -5.68
CA TYR A 112 -7.18 4.10 -6.11
C TYR A 112 -6.98 5.53 -5.59
N GLU A 113 -7.98 6.39 -5.80
CA GLU A 113 -7.99 7.77 -5.30
C GLU A 113 -8.32 7.79 -3.81
N GLU A 114 -7.66 8.71 -3.07
CA GLU A 114 -7.96 8.98 -1.67
C GLU A 114 -9.40 9.51 -1.53
N LEU A 115 -10.18 8.94 -0.62
CA LEU A 115 -11.46 9.49 -0.20
C LEU A 115 -11.22 10.56 0.86
N GLU A 116 -11.77 11.74 0.63
CA GLU A 116 -11.77 12.83 1.62
C GLU A 116 -12.54 12.45 2.89
N PRO A 117 -12.26 13.09 4.04
CA PRO A 117 -13.05 12.91 5.25
C PRO A 117 -14.54 13.16 5.00
N GLY A 118 -15.38 12.20 5.35
CA GLY A 118 -16.80 12.24 5.03
C GLY A 118 -17.55 10.95 5.31
N LEU A 119 -18.86 10.98 5.07
CA LEU A 119 -19.74 9.82 5.11
C LEU A 119 -19.96 9.31 3.68
N TYR A 120 -19.70 8.02 3.50
CA TYR A 120 -19.85 7.32 2.23
C TYR A 120 -20.79 6.13 2.40
N TRP A 121 -21.35 5.70 1.29
CA TRP A 121 -22.09 4.45 1.16
C TRP A 121 -21.43 3.60 0.11
N TRP A 122 -21.28 2.31 0.38
CA TRP A 122 -20.72 1.37 -0.57
C TRP A 122 -21.63 0.15 -0.72
N ARG A 123 -21.56 -0.48 -1.89
CA ARG A 123 -22.26 -1.73 -2.19
C ARG A 123 -21.48 -2.56 -3.20
N VAL A 124 -21.85 -3.83 -3.29
CA VAL A 124 -21.27 -4.78 -4.23
C VAL A 124 -22.39 -5.44 -5.02
N TRP A 125 -22.17 -5.56 -6.32
CA TRP A 125 -22.96 -6.34 -7.25
C TRP A 125 -22.23 -7.62 -7.58
N SER A 126 -22.87 -8.77 -7.46
CA SER A 126 -22.43 -9.98 -8.18
C SER A 126 -22.84 -9.91 -9.64
N VAL A 127 -21.97 -10.42 -10.50
CA VAL A 127 -22.22 -10.53 -11.95
C VAL A 127 -21.99 -11.98 -12.35
N GLY A 128 -23.00 -12.60 -12.96
CA GLY A 128 -22.97 -13.98 -13.43
C GLY A 128 -22.22 -14.13 -14.76
N LYS A 129 -21.92 -15.38 -15.13
CA LYS A 129 -21.18 -15.73 -16.37
C LYS A 129 -21.90 -15.33 -17.67
N ASP A 130 -23.20 -15.14 -17.63
CA ASP A 130 -24.02 -14.67 -18.75
C ASP A 130 -24.00 -13.14 -18.90
N GLY A 131 -23.16 -12.43 -18.12
CA GLY A 131 -23.06 -10.97 -18.11
C GLY A 131 -24.26 -10.29 -17.45
N SER A 132 -25.19 -11.08 -16.92
CA SER A 132 -26.26 -10.54 -16.09
C SER A 132 -25.65 -10.10 -14.75
N LYS A 133 -26.10 -8.95 -14.25
CA LYS A 133 -25.90 -8.58 -12.84
C LYS A 133 -26.82 -9.42 -11.94
N ASP A 134 -26.70 -10.74 -12.07
CA ASP A 134 -27.51 -11.83 -11.48
C ASP A 134 -28.87 -12.12 -12.14
N GLY A 135 -28.88 -12.87 -13.23
CA GLY A 135 -30.03 -13.62 -13.77
C GLY A 135 -31.33 -12.83 -14.00
N GLY A 136 -31.26 -11.50 -14.12
CA GLY A 136 -32.43 -10.63 -14.31
C GLY A 136 -33.09 -10.08 -13.03
N LYS A 137 -32.47 -10.20 -11.84
CA LYS A 137 -32.90 -9.47 -10.62
C LYS A 137 -31.71 -8.87 -9.90
N SER A 138 -31.66 -7.53 -9.87
CA SER A 138 -30.68 -6.74 -9.14
C SER A 138 -30.63 -7.10 -7.65
N VAL A 139 -29.65 -7.89 -7.24
CA VAL A 139 -29.34 -8.08 -5.81
C VAL A 139 -27.93 -7.57 -5.57
N HIS A 140 -27.83 -6.26 -5.34
CA HIS A 140 -26.66 -5.71 -4.68
C HIS A 140 -26.74 -5.97 -3.18
N THR A 141 -25.62 -5.93 -2.48
CA THR A 141 -25.65 -5.82 -1.01
C THR A 141 -26.43 -4.57 -0.60
N GLU A 142 -27.09 -4.62 0.56
CA GLU A 142 -27.69 -3.39 1.13
C GLU A 142 -26.62 -2.31 1.27
N PRO A 143 -26.90 -1.03 0.93
CA PRO A 143 -25.93 0.04 1.05
C PRO A 143 -25.35 0.13 2.45
N GLN A 144 -24.04 -0.08 2.56
CA GLN A 144 -23.33 -0.06 3.83
C GLN A 144 -22.67 1.30 4.05
N PRO A 145 -22.92 1.97 5.19
CA PRO A 145 -22.27 3.25 5.49
C PRO A 145 -20.84 3.04 5.99
N ILE A 146 -19.95 3.96 5.64
CA ILE A 146 -18.60 4.06 6.22
C ILE A 146 -18.23 5.54 6.38
N ARG A 147 -17.48 5.85 7.44
CA ARG A 147 -16.95 7.19 7.69
C ARG A 147 -15.44 7.23 7.48
N ILE A 148 -14.98 8.17 6.67
CA ILE A 148 -13.58 8.57 6.60
C ILE A 148 -13.39 9.72 7.57
N LEU A 149 -12.48 9.56 8.52
CA LEU A 149 -12.25 10.52 9.60
C LEU A 149 -10.97 11.32 9.34
N GLU A 150 -11.04 12.63 9.57
CA GLU A 150 -9.85 13.44 9.71
C GLU A 150 -9.19 13.13 11.08
N PRO A 151 -7.88 12.87 11.14
CA PRO A 151 -7.17 12.73 12.41
C PRO A 151 -7.32 14.00 13.26
N THR A 152 -7.63 13.85 14.55
CA THR A 152 -7.97 14.99 15.42
C THR A 152 -6.75 15.71 15.99
N ALA A 153 -5.61 15.02 16.08
CA ALA A 153 -4.35 15.59 16.52
C ALA A 153 -3.36 15.75 15.35
N ALA A 154 -2.61 16.84 15.32
CA ALA A 154 -1.61 17.10 14.28
C ALA A 154 -0.25 17.47 14.90
N TYR A 155 0.80 16.82 14.42
CA TYR A 155 2.17 16.99 14.88
C TYR A 155 3.07 17.36 13.70
N ILE A 156 3.81 18.45 13.82
CA ILE A 156 4.75 18.89 12.78
C ILE A 156 6.14 18.38 13.13
N VAL A 157 6.83 17.81 12.15
CA VAL A 157 8.27 17.49 12.22
C VAL A 157 9.04 18.60 11.49
N PRO A 158 9.69 19.53 12.21
CA PRO A 158 10.41 20.63 11.59
C PRO A 158 11.56 20.17 10.70
N LEU A 159 11.87 20.91 9.64
CA LEU A 159 13.03 20.65 8.79
C LEU A 159 14.32 20.73 9.62
N GLY A 160 15.23 19.77 9.40
CA GLY A 160 16.49 19.68 10.15
C GLY A 160 16.37 18.98 11.50
N SER A 161 15.20 18.42 11.84
CA SER A 161 15.05 17.55 13.01
C SER A 161 15.98 16.33 12.94
N ASP A 162 16.62 16.01 14.06
CA ASP A 162 17.39 14.78 14.24
C ASP A 162 16.50 13.58 14.56
N MET A 163 17.08 12.38 14.57
CA MET A 163 16.33 11.15 14.83
C MET A 163 15.70 11.12 16.23
N GLN A 164 16.32 11.74 17.24
CA GLN A 164 15.78 11.84 18.59
C GLN A 164 14.49 12.65 18.60
N THR A 165 14.50 13.80 17.93
CA THR A 165 13.35 14.70 17.81
C THR A 165 12.23 14.04 17.01
N ILE A 166 12.55 13.42 15.87
CA ILE A 166 11.60 12.69 15.04
C ILE A 166 10.94 11.58 15.85
N ASN A 167 11.72 10.72 16.51
CA ASN A 167 11.19 9.62 17.32
C ASN A 167 10.30 10.11 18.47
N ARG A 168 10.67 11.21 19.14
CA ARG A 168 9.85 11.79 20.20
C ARG A 168 8.51 12.27 19.67
N ILE A 169 8.48 12.98 18.55
CA ILE A 169 7.24 13.46 17.93
C ILE A 169 6.37 12.29 17.49
N MET A 170 6.97 11.25 16.90
CA MET A 170 6.25 10.04 16.50
C MET A 170 5.60 9.35 17.71
N GLN A 171 6.32 9.22 18.83
CA GLN A 171 5.77 8.63 20.07
C GLN A 171 4.63 9.47 20.66
N GLU A 172 4.77 10.79 20.63
CA GLU A 172 3.71 11.70 21.08
C GLU A 172 2.46 11.61 20.19
N ALA A 173 2.63 11.44 18.88
CA ALA A 173 1.51 11.18 17.98
C ALA A 173 0.83 9.84 18.28
N VAL A 174 1.62 8.78 18.53
CA VAL A 174 1.10 7.45 18.92
C VAL A 174 0.24 7.53 20.19
N SER A 175 0.66 8.28 21.22
CA SER A 175 -0.10 8.41 22.47
C SER A 175 -1.41 9.18 22.33
N HIS A 176 -1.59 9.90 21.22
CA HIS A 176 -2.75 10.74 20.95
C HIS A 176 -3.50 10.36 19.67
N ALA A 177 -3.34 9.11 19.22
CA ALA A 177 -4.08 8.59 18.08
C ALA A 177 -5.61 8.69 18.30
N PRO A 178 -6.42 8.99 17.25
CA PRO A 178 -6.03 9.16 15.84
C PRO A 178 -5.28 10.47 15.57
N ALA A 179 -4.10 10.38 14.96
CA ALA A 179 -3.21 11.52 14.78
C ALA A 179 -2.57 11.58 13.40
N ARG A 180 -2.22 12.80 12.98
CA ARG A 180 -1.45 13.09 11.77
C ARG A 180 -0.08 13.64 12.14
N VAL A 181 0.97 13.04 11.59
CA VAL A 181 2.33 13.58 11.63
C VAL A 181 2.62 14.17 10.26
N ILE A 182 3.11 15.41 10.21
CA ILE A 182 3.37 16.14 8.97
C ILE A 182 4.82 16.59 8.99
N PHE A 183 5.61 16.16 8.03
CA PHE A 183 6.96 16.67 7.85
C PHE A 183 6.90 18.02 7.13
N GLU A 184 7.76 18.96 7.54
CA GLU A 184 8.01 20.14 6.73
C GLU A 184 8.71 19.72 5.43
N ARG A 185 8.43 20.43 4.34
CA ARG A 185 9.01 20.09 3.02
C ARG A 185 10.51 20.32 3.05
N GLY A 186 11.27 19.30 2.66
CA GLY A 186 12.71 19.44 2.49
C GLY A 186 13.46 18.12 2.65
N ARG A 187 14.79 18.23 2.68
CA ARG A 187 15.70 17.10 2.77
C ARG A 187 16.08 16.85 4.24
N TYR A 188 15.86 15.61 4.70
CA TYR A 188 16.25 15.12 6.01
C TYR A 188 17.37 14.10 5.85
N THR A 189 18.57 14.43 6.29
CA THR A 189 19.71 13.50 6.28
C THR A 189 19.87 12.89 7.66
N VAL A 190 19.68 11.58 7.76
CA VAL A 190 19.58 10.86 9.04
C VAL A 190 20.38 9.56 8.99
N ALA A 191 20.81 9.07 10.16
CA ALA A 191 21.50 7.78 10.31
C ALA A 191 20.76 6.85 11.30
N PRO A 192 19.54 6.39 10.97
CA PRO A 192 18.76 5.56 11.87
C PRO A 192 19.10 4.07 11.75
N ASP A 193 18.65 3.26 12.70
CA ASP A 193 18.46 1.81 12.47
C ASP A 193 17.22 1.58 11.58
N TYR A 194 16.13 2.31 11.86
CA TYR A 194 14.94 2.45 11.01
C TYR A 194 14.42 3.90 11.12
N PHE A 195 14.15 4.56 9.99
CA PHE A 195 13.67 5.95 10.02
C PHE A 195 12.32 6.09 10.73
N ILE A 196 11.40 5.15 10.50
CA ILE A 196 10.19 5.01 11.29
C ILE A 196 10.15 3.59 11.86
N ASP A 197 10.02 3.47 13.18
CA ASP A 197 9.92 2.19 13.88
C ASP A 197 8.74 2.21 14.85
N LEU A 198 7.60 1.69 14.40
CA LEU A 198 6.37 1.66 15.18
C LEU A 198 6.11 0.27 15.77
N GLN A 199 5.57 0.26 16.99
CA GLN A 199 5.18 -0.95 17.69
C GLN A 199 3.81 -0.77 18.34
N ASN A 200 2.87 -1.67 18.03
CA ASN A 200 1.50 -1.66 18.54
C ASN A 200 0.77 -0.31 18.37
N ALA A 201 1.14 0.45 17.34
CA ALA A 201 0.52 1.74 17.03
C ALA A 201 -0.75 1.53 16.21
N SER A 202 -1.71 2.44 16.32
CA SER A 202 -2.89 2.44 15.47
C SER A 202 -3.31 3.85 15.10
N ASP A 203 -4.01 3.98 13.97
CA ASP A 203 -4.69 5.22 13.57
C ASP A 203 -3.75 6.42 13.39
N LEU A 204 -2.68 6.23 12.61
CA LEU A 204 -1.74 7.30 12.27
C LEU A 204 -1.72 7.59 10.78
N VAL A 205 -1.73 8.87 10.43
CA VAL A 205 -1.37 9.36 9.09
C VAL A 205 -0.02 10.05 9.18
N ILE A 206 0.98 9.52 8.51
CA ILE A 206 2.34 10.05 8.48
C ILE A 206 2.56 10.60 7.07
N ASP A 207 2.48 11.92 6.96
CA ASP A 207 2.55 12.67 5.72
C ASP A 207 3.91 13.34 5.59
N GLY A 208 4.71 12.87 4.64
CA GLY A 208 5.99 13.45 4.31
C GLY A 208 5.87 14.84 3.69
N ASN A 209 4.71 15.23 3.19
CA ASN A 209 4.46 16.52 2.54
C ASN A 209 5.42 16.83 1.36
N GLY A 210 6.10 15.83 0.82
CA GLY A 210 7.20 15.98 -0.16
C GLY A 210 8.60 16.01 0.47
N ALA A 211 8.77 15.46 1.67
CA ALA A 211 10.06 15.29 2.33
C ALA A 211 10.92 14.23 1.64
N GLU A 212 12.19 14.56 1.43
CA GLU A 212 13.22 13.64 0.97
C GLU A 212 14.00 13.12 2.18
N ILE A 213 13.88 11.83 2.48
CA ILE A 213 14.61 11.18 3.56
C ILE A 213 15.85 10.51 2.97
N VAL A 214 17.02 11.02 3.36
CA VAL A 214 18.31 10.46 2.97
C VAL A 214 18.90 9.70 4.15
N ILE A 215 18.93 8.37 4.01
CA ILE A 215 19.49 7.46 5.00
C ILE A 215 21.00 7.31 4.75
N THR A 216 21.78 7.76 5.73
CA THR A 216 23.22 7.58 5.79
C THR A 216 23.59 6.41 6.69
N ARG A 217 24.86 6.00 6.67
CA ARG A 217 25.35 4.88 7.49
C ARG A 217 25.25 5.21 8.97
N HIS A 218 24.70 4.27 9.74
CA HIS A 218 24.74 4.26 11.20
C HIS A 218 25.92 3.39 11.67
N GLY A 219 26.54 3.76 12.80
CA GLY A 219 27.73 3.09 13.35
C GLY A 219 29.06 3.77 12.98
N GLY A 220 29.79 4.21 14.00
CA GLY A 220 31.16 4.69 13.89
C GLY A 220 32.16 3.54 13.97
N TRP A 221 33.36 3.73 13.42
CA TRP A 221 34.45 2.75 13.42
C TRP A 221 34.96 2.51 14.86
N VAL A 222 34.34 1.60 15.61
CA VAL A 222 34.86 1.14 16.90
C VAL A 222 34.63 -0.37 17.03
N GLY A 223 35.58 -1.14 16.51
CA GLY A 223 35.61 -2.61 16.63
C GLY A 223 34.63 -3.32 15.69
N ASN A 224 35.14 -3.99 14.66
CA ASN A 224 34.54 -4.99 13.74
C ASN A 224 33.05 -4.93 13.31
N GLU A 225 32.29 -3.88 13.63
CA GLU A 225 30.93 -3.66 13.18
C GLU A 225 30.99 -2.95 11.82
N SER A 226 30.50 -3.62 10.78
CA SER A 226 30.35 -3.02 9.46
C SER A 226 29.36 -1.86 9.55
N ALA A 227 29.83 -0.63 9.30
CA ALA A 227 28.96 0.54 9.13
C ALA A 227 27.85 0.17 8.14
N SER A 228 26.62 0.13 8.65
CA SER A 228 25.46 -0.42 7.94
C SER A 228 24.44 0.67 7.70
N PHE A 229 23.62 0.49 6.68
CA PHE A 229 22.47 1.35 6.46
C PHE A 229 21.28 0.85 7.27
N GLY A 230 20.52 1.77 7.85
CA GLY A 230 19.22 1.45 8.44
C GLY A 230 18.14 1.19 7.41
N GLY A 231 16.99 0.70 7.87
CA GLY A 231 15.77 0.59 7.06
C GLY A 231 14.99 1.91 6.99
N CYS A 232 14.02 1.98 6.08
CA CYS A 232 13.09 3.10 6.03
C CYS A 232 12.00 2.95 7.09
N ILE A 233 11.23 1.88 7.05
CA ILE A 233 10.03 1.69 7.88
C ILE A 233 10.03 0.28 8.45
N ARG A 234 9.70 0.15 9.75
CA ARG A 234 9.43 -1.12 10.41
C ARG A 234 8.21 -0.99 11.31
N ASP A 235 7.18 -1.75 10.98
CA ASP A 235 5.93 -1.80 11.74
C ASP A 235 5.74 -3.17 12.37
N ARG A 236 5.44 -3.20 13.67
CA ARG A 236 5.18 -4.44 14.41
C ARG A 236 3.87 -4.32 15.18
N GLY A 237 2.90 -5.19 14.88
CA GLY A 237 1.58 -5.15 15.54
C GLY A 237 0.79 -3.87 15.29
N CYS A 238 1.14 -3.10 14.25
CA CYS A 238 0.47 -1.84 13.95
C CYS A 238 -0.75 -2.04 13.05
N GLN A 239 -1.74 -1.15 13.14
CA GLN A 239 -2.96 -1.19 12.34
C GLN A 239 -3.32 0.20 11.83
N ARG A 240 -3.85 0.31 10.59
CA ARG A 240 -4.34 1.59 10.05
C ARG A 240 -3.28 2.71 10.14
N ILE A 241 -2.06 2.39 9.68
CA ILE A 241 -0.98 3.36 9.51
C ILE A 241 -0.91 3.74 8.03
N VAL A 242 -0.90 5.04 7.75
CA VAL A 242 -0.79 5.59 6.40
C VAL A 242 0.54 6.30 6.27
N TYR A 243 1.34 5.93 5.28
CA TYR A 243 2.54 6.67 4.88
C TYR A 243 2.27 7.29 3.51
N LYS A 244 2.46 8.60 3.37
CA LYS A 244 2.32 9.26 2.06
C LYS A 244 3.30 10.39 1.87
N ASN A 245 3.54 10.76 0.61
CA ASN A 245 4.31 11.93 0.21
C ASN A 245 5.77 11.97 0.74
N PHE A 246 6.43 10.81 0.80
CA PHE A 246 7.87 10.71 1.05
C PHE A 246 8.62 10.28 -0.21
N THR A 247 9.89 10.66 -0.28
CA THR A 247 10.88 9.93 -1.08
C THR A 247 12.01 9.44 -0.17
N PHE A 248 12.44 8.20 -0.35
CA PHE A 248 13.55 7.61 0.40
C PHE A 248 14.75 7.36 -0.50
N SER A 249 15.94 7.75 -0.04
CA SER A 249 17.22 7.46 -0.70
C SER A 249 18.29 7.10 0.32
N TYR A 250 19.41 6.57 -0.18
CA TYR A 250 20.55 6.15 0.63
C TYR A 250 21.81 6.89 0.18
N GLU A 251 22.63 7.34 1.15
CA GLU A 251 23.90 8.01 0.86
C GLU A 251 25.08 7.40 1.66
N PRO A 252 26.10 6.81 0.99
CA PRO A 252 26.19 6.58 -0.46
C PRO A 252 25.14 5.58 -0.97
N TYR A 253 24.87 5.57 -2.27
CA TYR A 253 23.92 4.63 -2.88
C TYR A 253 24.29 3.17 -2.59
N LEU A 254 23.26 2.33 -2.41
CA LEU A 254 23.42 0.90 -2.11
C LEU A 254 23.93 0.07 -3.30
N PHE A 255 23.99 0.65 -4.50
CA PHE A 255 24.49 0.00 -5.70
C PHE A 255 25.68 0.75 -6.27
N SER A 256 26.60 0.00 -6.88
CA SER A 256 27.63 0.54 -7.74
C SER A 256 27.11 0.55 -9.18
N ALA A 257 27.19 1.69 -9.85
CA ALA A 257 26.96 1.79 -11.29
C ALA A 257 28.25 2.26 -11.97
N GLY A 258 28.59 1.65 -13.11
CA GLY A 258 29.75 2.01 -13.91
C GLY A 258 29.44 1.84 -15.39
N ARG A 259 29.95 2.77 -16.21
CA ARG A 259 29.91 2.61 -17.66
C ARG A 259 31.06 1.69 -18.09
N ILE A 260 30.77 0.59 -18.77
CA ILE A 260 31.81 -0.24 -19.41
C ILE A 260 32.44 0.59 -20.54
N THR A 261 33.72 0.93 -20.41
CA THR A 261 34.45 1.74 -21.41
C THR A 261 35.30 0.89 -22.37
N SER A 262 35.65 -0.33 -21.98
CA SER A 262 36.40 -1.28 -22.82
C SER A 262 36.22 -2.71 -22.32
N ILE A 263 36.31 -3.68 -23.23
CA ILE A 263 36.34 -5.12 -22.94
C ILE A 263 37.59 -5.66 -23.65
N GLN A 264 38.47 -6.36 -22.92
CA GLN A 264 39.63 -7.04 -23.49
C GLN A 264 39.36 -8.55 -23.51
N TYR A 265 39.59 -9.18 -24.67
CA TYR A 265 39.59 -10.63 -24.80
C TYR A 265 41.03 -11.13 -24.71
N ASP A 266 41.26 -12.11 -23.84
CA ASP A 266 42.53 -12.82 -23.82
C ASP A 266 42.49 -13.94 -24.87
N HIS A 267 43.42 -13.91 -25.82
CA HIS A 267 43.56 -14.94 -26.85
C HIS A 267 44.77 -15.79 -26.52
N ASP A 268 44.65 -16.64 -25.50
CA ASP A 268 45.59 -17.74 -25.27
C ASP A 268 45.05 -19.01 -25.95
N ILE A 269 45.27 -19.12 -27.27
CA ILE A 269 45.40 -20.41 -27.93
C ILE A 269 46.66 -20.34 -28.78
N ALA A 270 47.67 -21.08 -28.32
CA ALA A 270 48.98 -21.21 -28.95
C ALA A 270 48.89 -21.44 -30.45
N SER A 271 49.68 -20.66 -31.19
CA SER A 271 50.03 -20.91 -32.58
C SER A 271 50.70 -22.29 -32.71
N ALA A 272 49.98 -23.28 -33.22
CA ALA A 272 50.60 -24.43 -33.86
C ALA A 272 50.99 -24.00 -35.28
N GLU A 273 52.29 -24.04 -35.57
CA GLU A 273 52.86 -23.86 -36.91
C GLU A 273 52.33 -24.93 -37.89
N ILE A 274 52.34 -24.53 -39.18
CA ILE A 274 51.78 -25.21 -40.36
C ILE A 274 52.35 -26.61 -40.60
#